data_AF-F4BJG9-F1
#
_entry.id   AF-F4BJG9-F1
#
_cell.length_a   1.000
_cell.length_b   1.000
_cell.length_c   1.000
_cell.angle_alpha   90.00
_cell.angle_beta   90.00
_cell.angle_gamma   90.00
#
_symmetry.space_group_name_H-M   'P 1'
#
loop_
_entity.id
_entity.type
_entity.pdbx_description
1 polymer ?
#
loop_
_entity_poly.entity_id
_entity_poly.type
_entity_poly.pdbx_seq_one_letter_code
_entity_poly.pdbx_strand_id
1 'polypeptide(L)'
;MNTSDKSIAHLDIALRRRFGFVEMLPDLDVISKDENNSCRKLLEKLNQRIEILLDKDHLIGHSFFCGISKDESELDKKISTIMQNEIVPLLEEYFYGDYEKIQLVLAGVGYKLEERDIPEELKQYSSKEKLYGKLVKI
;
A
#
# COMPACT_ATOMS: atom_id res chain seq x y z
N MET A 1 -3.94 4.34 18.59
CA MET A 1 -5.09 4.95 17.90
C MET A 1 -4.89 4.74 16.43
N ASN A 2 -5.90 4.27 15.70
CA ASN A 2 -5.78 4.15 14.25
C ASN A 2 -5.90 5.55 13.63
N THR A 3 -4.88 5.99 12.91
CA THR A 3 -4.82 7.34 12.33
C THR A 3 -5.49 7.44 10.96
N SER A 4 -5.64 6.34 10.23
CA SER A 4 -6.35 6.31 8.94
C SER A 4 -7.88 6.38 9.13
N ASP A 5 -8.38 5.88 10.25
CA ASP A 5 -9.81 5.80 10.54
C ASP A 5 -10.34 7.12 11.12
N LYS A 6 -11.03 7.89 10.27
CA LYS A 6 -11.65 9.16 10.64
C LYS A 6 -13.03 9.00 11.30
N SER A 7 -13.59 7.80 11.37
CA SER A 7 -14.92 7.55 11.95
C SER A 7 -14.98 7.89 13.45
N ILE A 8 -13.84 7.84 14.13
CA ILE A 8 -13.72 8.09 15.57
C ILE A 8 -13.18 9.48 15.93
N ALA A 9 -13.03 10.39 14.97
CA ALA A 9 -12.38 11.69 15.17
C ALA A 9 -12.89 12.51 16.37
N HIS A 10 -14.17 12.43 16.72
CA HIS A 10 -14.70 13.11 17.91
C HIS A 10 -14.18 12.50 19.23
N LEU A 11 -14.01 11.18 19.28
CA LEU A 11 -13.41 10.47 20.41
C LEU A 11 -11.92 10.80 20.54
N ASP A 12 -11.20 10.89 19.42
CA ASP A 12 -9.79 11.29 19.36
C ASP A 12 -9.55 12.62 20.07
N ILE A 13 -10.36 13.63 19.79
CA ILE A 13 -10.17 14.99 20.33
C ILE A 13 -10.25 14.96 21.87
N ALA A 14 -11.14 14.16 22.44
CA ALA A 14 -11.26 14.01 23.88
C ALA A 14 -10.03 13.30 24.49
N LEU A 15 -9.52 12.25 23.82
CA LEU A 15 -8.33 11.51 24.26
C LEU A 15 -7.05 12.34 24.12
N ARG A 16 -6.91 13.13 23.05
CA ARG A 16 -5.75 14.02 22.79
C ARG A 16 -5.53 15.07 23.87
N ARG A 17 -6.56 15.42 24.63
CA ARG A 17 -6.46 16.35 25.77
C ARG A 17 -5.97 15.69 27.07
N ARG A 18 -5.96 14.35 27.14
CA ARG A 18 -5.74 13.59 28.40
C ARG A 18 -4.53 12.66 28.37
N PHE A 19 -4.07 12.28 27.18
CA PHE A 19 -2.98 11.33 27.01
C PHE A 19 -1.82 11.96 26.24
N GLY A 20 -0.60 11.51 26.51
CA GLY A 20 0.54 11.72 25.62
C GLY A 20 0.43 10.77 24.43
N PHE A 21 0.76 11.25 23.24
CA PHE A 21 0.70 10.45 22.01
C PHE A 21 2.12 10.21 21.52
N VAL A 22 2.45 8.93 21.35
CA VAL A 22 3.68 8.50 20.69
C VAL A 22 3.25 7.86 19.37
N GLU A 23 3.78 8.39 18.27
CA GLU A 23 3.49 7.90 16.94
C GLU A 23 4.25 6.58 16.69
N MET A 24 3.53 5.61 16.11
CA MET A 24 4.08 4.29 15.77
C MET A 24 3.96 4.09 14.26
N LEU A 25 5.00 4.48 13.52
CA LEU A 25 5.08 4.30 12.07
C LEU A 25 5.40 2.83 11.71
N PRO A 26 5.15 2.41 10.46
CA PRO A 26 5.58 1.11 9.99
C PRO A 26 7.09 0.93 10.10
N ASP A 27 7.52 0.01 10.96
CA ASP A 27 8.92 -0.37 11.12
C ASP A 27 9.35 -1.47 10.13
N LEU A 28 10.28 -1.12 9.22
CA LEU A 28 10.85 -2.03 8.23
C LEU A 28 11.80 -3.07 8.85
N ASP A 29 12.42 -2.76 10.01
CA ASP A 29 13.41 -3.63 10.66
C ASP A 29 12.75 -4.86 11.30
N VAL A 30 11.44 -4.78 11.58
CA VAL A 30 10.61 -5.90 12.07
C VAL A 30 10.45 -6.99 11.01
N ILE A 31 10.44 -6.61 9.72
CA ILE A 31 10.35 -7.57 8.61
C ILE A 31 11.69 -8.28 8.42
N SER A 32 12.76 -7.48 8.25
CA SER A 32 14.11 -7.99 8.11
C SER A 32 15.12 -6.86 8.31
N LYS A 33 16.25 -7.19 8.95
CA LYS A 33 17.43 -6.32 9.02
C LYS A 33 18.24 -6.30 7.72
N ASP A 34 18.01 -7.26 6.81
CA ASP A 34 18.65 -7.26 5.50
C ASP A 34 17.97 -6.22 4.60
N GLU A 35 18.68 -5.14 4.28
CA GLU A 35 18.20 -4.12 3.34
C GLU A 35 17.90 -4.69 1.96
N ASN A 36 18.48 -5.84 1.60
CA ASN A 36 18.22 -6.54 0.34
C ASN A 36 16.98 -7.45 0.36
N ASN A 37 16.26 -7.52 1.46
CA ASN A 37 15.00 -8.27 1.55
C ASN A 37 13.93 -7.67 0.61
N SER A 38 13.31 -8.53 -0.21
CA SER A 38 12.30 -8.11 -1.20
C SER A 38 11.05 -7.51 -0.56
N CYS A 39 10.57 -8.08 0.56
CA CYS A 39 9.40 -7.57 1.28
C CYS A 39 9.67 -6.20 1.90
N ARG A 40 10.87 -6.00 2.45
CA ARG A 40 11.30 -4.69 2.98
C ARG A 40 11.26 -3.62 1.89
N LYS A 41 11.92 -3.87 0.76
CA LYS A 41 11.96 -2.94 -0.40
C LYS A 41 10.57 -2.68 -0.97
N LEU A 42 9.71 -3.71 -1.00
CA LEU A 42 8.34 -3.60 -1.47
C LEU A 42 7.53 -2.65 -0.58
N LEU A 43 7.53 -2.89 0.74
CA LEU A 43 6.78 -2.06 1.69
C LEU A 43 7.27 -0.61 1.70
N GLU A 44 8.59 -0.40 1.70
CA GLU A 44 9.20 0.92 1.65
C GLU A 44 8.71 1.72 0.43
N LYS A 45 8.77 1.12 -0.76
CA LYS A 45 8.33 1.77 -2.00
C LYS A 45 6.82 2.03 -2.06
N LEU A 46 6.00 1.11 -1.54
CA LEU A 46 4.56 1.33 -1.42
C LEU A 46 4.28 2.55 -0.53
N ASN A 47 4.89 2.57 0.66
CA ASN A 47 4.68 3.63 1.65
C ASN A 47 5.19 4.99 1.14
N GLN A 48 6.34 5.05 0.47
CA GLN A 48 6.82 6.29 -0.17
C GLN A 48 5.79 6.86 -1.16
N ARG A 49 5.12 6.02 -1.95
CA ARG A 49 4.13 6.48 -2.94
C ARG A 49 2.81 6.85 -2.31
N ILE A 50 2.36 6.09 -1.32
CA ILE A 50 1.14 6.40 -0.56
C ILE A 50 1.29 7.74 0.14
N GLU A 51 2.43 8.00 0.78
CA GLU A 51 2.70 9.27 1.45
C GLU A 51 2.62 10.47 0.49
N ILE A 52 3.14 10.32 -0.73
CA ILE A 52 3.10 11.37 -1.77
C ILE A 52 1.67 11.59 -2.29
N LEU A 53 0.90 10.52 -2.48
CA LEU A 53 -0.41 10.58 -3.14
C LEU A 53 -1.59 10.79 -2.17
N LEU A 54 -1.39 10.51 -0.89
CA LEU A 54 -2.41 10.57 0.15
C LEU A 54 -1.89 11.32 1.38
N ASP A 55 -1.35 10.60 2.37
CA ASP A 55 -0.67 11.17 3.54
C ASP A 55 0.05 10.06 4.34
N LYS A 56 0.74 10.45 5.41
CA LYS A 56 1.47 9.55 6.32
C LYS A 56 0.57 8.70 7.23
N ASP A 57 -0.70 9.04 7.37
CA ASP A 57 -1.60 8.34 8.29
C ASP A 57 -2.19 7.08 7.64
N HIS A 58 -2.00 6.92 6.32
CA HIS A 58 -2.41 5.76 5.51
C HIS A 58 -1.24 4.84 5.12
N LEU A 59 -0.07 4.96 5.75
CA LEU A 59 1.03 4.04 5.47
C LEU A 59 0.64 2.60 5.81
N ILE A 60 1.02 1.66 4.95
CA ILE A 60 0.82 0.23 5.13
C ILE A 60 1.72 -0.26 6.27
N GLY A 61 1.12 -0.98 7.23
CA GLY A 61 1.84 -1.58 8.35
C GLY A 61 2.74 -2.76 7.96
N HIS A 62 3.80 -3.01 8.72
CA HIS A 62 4.72 -4.13 8.49
C HIS A 62 4.11 -5.51 8.74
N SER A 63 2.95 -5.58 9.40
CA SER A 63 2.27 -6.83 9.77
C SER A 63 2.00 -7.75 8.58
N PHE A 64 1.71 -7.20 7.39
CA PHE A 64 1.46 -7.99 6.17
C PHE A 64 2.65 -8.87 5.77
N PHE A 65 3.87 -8.45 6.08
CA PHE A 65 5.09 -9.14 5.68
C PHE A 65 5.83 -9.79 6.86
N CYS A 66 5.31 -9.66 8.08
CA CYS A 66 5.88 -10.31 9.26
C CYS A 66 5.85 -11.84 9.12
N GLY A 67 6.96 -12.49 9.45
CA GLY A 67 7.07 -13.95 9.42
C GLY A 67 7.30 -14.55 8.03
N ILE A 68 7.54 -13.74 7.01
CA ILE A 68 7.99 -14.19 5.69
C ILE A 68 9.51 -14.27 5.68
N SER A 69 10.06 -15.46 5.43
CA SER A 69 11.51 -15.63 5.32
C SER A 69 11.97 -15.41 3.87
N LYS A 70 13.18 -14.87 3.69
CA LYS A 70 13.81 -14.71 2.37
C LYS A 70 14.04 -16.06 1.67
N ASP A 71 14.28 -17.11 2.46
CA ASP A 71 14.56 -18.46 1.98
C ASP A 71 13.31 -19.35 1.95
N GLU A 72 12.12 -18.76 2.15
CA GLU A 72 10.86 -19.49 2.10
C GLU A 72 10.60 -19.96 0.67
N SER A 73 10.42 -21.28 0.49
CA SER A 73 9.94 -21.81 -0.78
C SER A 73 8.60 -21.16 -1.11
N GLU A 74 8.45 -20.61 -2.32
CA GLU A 74 7.22 -19.95 -2.79
C GLU A 74 7.01 -18.50 -2.29
N LEU A 75 8.09 -17.81 -1.89
CA LEU A 75 8.08 -16.39 -1.50
C LEU A 75 7.25 -15.51 -2.45
N ASP A 76 7.46 -15.62 -3.76
CA ASP A 76 6.76 -14.82 -4.76
C ASP A 76 5.25 -15.05 -4.76
N LYS A 77 4.80 -16.30 -4.55
CA LYS A 77 3.36 -16.63 -4.50
C LYS A 77 2.71 -16.08 -3.24
N LYS A 78 3.41 -16.13 -2.11
CA LYS A 78 2.93 -15.57 -0.84
C LYS A 78 2.80 -14.05 -0.94
N ILE A 79 3.81 -13.36 -1.48
CA ILE A 79 3.75 -11.92 -1.76
C ILE A 79 2.59 -11.61 -2.70
N SER A 80 2.44 -12.36 -3.79
CA SER A 80 1.34 -12.16 -4.76
C SER A 80 -0.03 -12.31 -4.09
N THR A 81 -0.18 -13.29 -3.19
CA THR A 81 -1.43 -13.51 -2.45
C THR A 81 -1.75 -12.35 -1.50
N ILE A 82 -0.76 -11.86 -0.76
CA ILE A 82 -0.90 -10.68 0.12
C ILE A 82 -1.25 -9.44 -0.69
N MET A 83 -0.58 -9.24 -1.83
CA MET A 83 -0.86 -8.12 -2.72
C MET A 83 -2.32 -8.15 -3.21
N GLN A 84 -2.81 -9.30 -3.69
CA GLN A 84 -4.15 -9.42 -4.28
C GLN A 84 -5.27 -9.36 -3.23
N ASN A 85 -5.10 -10.04 -2.09
CA ASN A 85 -6.19 -10.24 -1.15
C ASN A 85 -6.23 -9.18 -0.04
N GLU A 86 -5.12 -8.48 0.20
CA GLU A 86 -4.99 -7.58 1.34
C GLU A 86 -4.59 -6.16 0.89
N ILE A 87 -3.49 -6.01 0.16
CA ILE A 87 -2.96 -4.68 -0.17
C ILE A 87 -3.79 -3.98 -1.25
N VAL A 88 -4.16 -4.65 -2.35
CA VAL A 88 -4.97 -4.04 -3.41
C VAL A 88 -6.35 -3.60 -2.88
N PRO A 89 -7.12 -4.44 -2.15
CA PRO A 89 -8.38 -3.99 -1.55
C PRO A 89 -8.22 -2.83 -0.57
N LEU A 90 -7.13 -2.79 0.20
CA LEU A 90 -6.83 -1.66 1.09
C LEU A 90 -6.59 -0.36 0.30
N LEU A 91 -5.86 -0.44 -0.82
CA LEU A 91 -5.64 0.71 -1.70
C LEU A 91 -6.95 1.16 -2.36
N GLU A 92 -7.86 0.25 -2.70
CA GLU A 92 -9.19 0.59 -3.20
C GLU A 92 -9.98 1.42 -2.18
N GLU A 93 -9.90 1.06 -0.90
CA GLU A 93 -10.51 1.83 0.19
C GLU A 93 -9.83 3.20 0.35
N TYR A 94 -8.50 3.24 0.40
CA TYR A 94 -7.73 4.47 0.59
C TYR A 94 -7.95 5.50 -0.53
N PHE A 95 -8.06 5.03 -1.77
CA PHE A 95 -8.21 5.89 -2.94
C PHE A 95 -9.66 5.97 -3.43
N TYR A 96 -10.64 5.44 -2.68
CA TYR A 96 -12.06 5.44 -3.05
C TYR A 96 -12.31 4.91 -4.47
N GLY A 97 -11.57 3.86 -4.88
CA GLY A 97 -11.65 3.29 -6.22
C GLY A 97 -11.00 4.13 -7.33
N ASP A 98 -10.12 5.09 -7.03
CA ASP A 98 -9.31 5.80 -8.02
C ASP A 98 -8.15 4.91 -8.53
N TYR A 99 -8.45 4.06 -9.52
CA TYR A 99 -7.49 3.11 -10.08
C TYR A 99 -6.29 3.77 -10.78
N GLU A 100 -6.37 5.04 -11.17
CA GLU A 100 -5.20 5.76 -11.69
C GLU A 100 -4.17 5.95 -10.57
N LYS A 101 -4.61 6.41 -9.39
CA LYS A 101 -3.73 6.54 -8.22
C LYS A 101 -3.24 5.18 -7.71
N ILE A 102 -4.10 4.16 -7.67
CA ILE A 102 -3.71 2.80 -7.28
C ILE A 102 -2.62 2.28 -8.23
N GLN A 103 -2.81 2.45 -9.55
CA GLN A 103 -1.82 2.04 -10.54
C GLN A 103 -0.51 2.84 -10.40
N LEU A 104 -0.57 4.12 -10.03
CA LEU A 104 0.62 4.91 -9.70
C LEU A 104 1.33 4.34 -8.49
N VAL A 105 0.66 3.91 -7.42
CA VAL A 105 1.31 3.24 -6.28
C VAL A 105 1.98 1.93 -6.73
N LEU A 106 1.25 1.06 -7.44
CA LEU A 106 1.70 -0.28 -7.81
C LEU A 106 2.79 -0.31 -8.89
N ALA A 107 2.76 0.61 -9.85
CA ALA A 107 3.78 0.69 -10.91
C ALA A 107 5.20 0.90 -10.35
N GLY A 108 5.32 1.54 -9.17
CA GLY A 108 6.61 1.76 -8.52
C GLY A 108 7.31 0.52 -8.00
N VAL A 109 6.53 -0.52 -7.76
CA VAL A 109 7.00 -1.78 -7.20
C VAL A 109 7.04 -2.90 -8.23
N GLY A 110 6.78 -2.57 -9.51
CA GLY A 110 6.75 -3.55 -10.59
C GLY A 110 5.51 -4.44 -10.57
N TYR A 111 4.47 -4.07 -9.80
CA TYR A 111 3.21 -4.79 -9.75
C TYR A 111 2.24 -4.20 -10.79
N LYS A 112 1.62 -5.06 -11.59
CA LYS A 112 0.58 -4.67 -12.56
C LYS A 112 -0.75 -5.24 -12.10
N LEU A 113 -1.78 -4.41 -12.14
CA LEU A 113 -3.16 -4.88 -11.99
C LEU A 113 -3.53 -5.67 -13.23
N GLU A 114 -4.06 -6.87 -13.05
CA GLU A 114 -4.65 -7.63 -14.15
C GLU A 114 -6.08 -7.14 -14.40
N GLU A 115 -6.60 -7.30 -15.62
CA GLU A 115 -7.97 -6.85 -15.98
C GLU A 115 -9.06 -7.50 -15.11
N ARG A 116 -8.75 -8.64 -14.48
CA ARG A 116 -9.64 -9.36 -13.55
C ARG A 116 -9.75 -8.69 -12.17
N ASP A 117 -8.74 -7.89 -11.79
CA ASP A 117 -8.65 -7.23 -10.49
C ASP A 117 -9.37 -5.87 -10.52
N ILE A 118 -9.93 -5.47 -11.68
CA ILE A 118 -10.63 -4.21 -11.89
C ILE A 118 -12.15 -4.48 -12.00
N PRO A 119 -13.00 -3.82 -11.17
CA PRO A 119 -14.45 -3.90 -11.28
C PRO A 119 -14.95 -3.59 -12.70
N GLU A 120 -15.99 -4.29 -13.14
CA GLU A 120 -16.51 -4.16 -14.51
C GLU A 120 -16.92 -2.74 -14.86
N GLU A 121 -17.45 -1.96 -13.91
CA GLU A 121 -17.87 -0.58 -14.15
C GLU A 121 -16.69 0.36 -14.46
N LEU A 122 -15.47 -0.07 -14.12
CA LEU A 122 -14.25 0.73 -14.22
C LEU A 122 -13.30 0.26 -15.32
N LYS A 123 -13.57 -0.88 -15.96
CA LYS A 123 -12.85 -1.35 -17.15
C LYS A 123 -12.84 -0.33 -18.30
N GLN A 124 -13.86 0.54 -18.38
CA GLN A 124 -13.91 1.63 -19.35
C GLN A 124 -12.78 2.67 -19.15
N TYR A 125 -12.35 2.90 -17.91
CA TYR A 125 -11.23 3.79 -17.56
C TYR A 125 -9.87 3.12 -17.72
N SER A 126 -9.84 1.78 -17.82
CA SER A 126 -8.65 0.97 -18.11
C SER A 126 -8.26 0.96 -19.60
N SER A 127 -9.02 1.64 -20.46
CA SER A 127 -8.78 1.67 -21.91
C SER A 127 -7.34 2.12 -22.22
N LYS A 128 -6.59 1.21 -22.86
CA LYS A 128 -5.14 1.19 -23.14
C LYS A 128 -4.54 2.41 -23.87
N GLU A 129 -5.31 3.46 -24.17
CA GLU A 129 -4.86 4.59 -25.02
C GLU A 129 -4.51 5.88 -24.27
N LYS A 130 -4.79 6.00 -22.96
CA LYS A 130 -4.35 7.17 -22.16
C LYS A 130 -3.21 6.88 -21.18
N LEU A 131 -2.98 5.61 -20.81
CA LEU A 131 -2.08 5.26 -19.71
C LEU A 131 -0.59 5.10 -20.10
N TYR A 132 -0.28 4.75 -21.35
CA TYR A 132 1.09 4.43 -21.77
C TYR A 132 1.82 5.57 -22.50
N GLY A 133 1.21 6.74 -22.62
CA GLY A 133 1.65 7.78 -23.56
C GLY A 133 2.67 8.82 -23.09
N LYS A 134 3.11 8.86 -21.81
CA LYS A 134 3.90 10.03 -21.38
C LYS A 134 5.01 9.90 -20.34
N LEU A 135 5.36 8.72 -19.82
CA LEU A 135 6.39 8.62 -18.78
C LEU A 135 7.42 7.51 -18.97
N VAL A 136 7.98 7.37 -20.18
CA VAL A 136 9.33 6.82 -20.37
C VAL A 136 10.05 7.62 -21.46
N LYS A 137 10.65 8.74 -21.06
CA LYS A 137 11.87 9.29 -21.65
C LYS A 137 12.74 9.82 -20.53
N ILE A 138 13.59 8.95 -20.00
CA ILE A 138 14.95 9.26 -19.55
C ILE A 138 15.83 8.19 -20.18
#